data_AF-A0AAN6NLW4-F1
#
_entry.id   AF-A0AAN6NLW4-F1
#
_cell.length_a   1.000
_cell.length_b   1.000
_cell.length_c   1.000
_cell.angle_alpha   90.00
_cell.angle_beta   90.00
_cell.angle_gamma   90.00
#
_symmetry.space_group_name_H-M   'P 1'
#
loop_
_entity.id
_entity.type
_entity.pdbx_description
1 polymer ?
#
loop_
_entity_poly.entity_id
_entity_poly.type
_entity_poly.pdbx_seq_one_letter_code
_entity_poly.pdbx_strand_id
1 'polypeptide(L)'
;MASIYTTSLDTFRKEIRLLELLPANSLEEPIQCRLYTTQLLMDTEHTALSYVWGDPKITSPITVKGLPFQATQNLCAALRRIRSKSILPDTLGRCNLHQPVR
;
A
#
# COMPACT_ATOMS: atom_id res chain seq x y z
N MET A 1 10.64 3.17 23.00
CA MET A 1 9.56 2.91 22.00
C MET A 1 10.22 2.74 20.64
N ALA A 2 10.00 1.62 19.95
CA ALA A 2 10.56 1.41 18.62
C ALA A 2 9.81 2.30 17.61
N SER A 3 10.53 3.19 16.93
CA SER A 3 9.99 3.99 15.84
C SER A 3 10.04 3.16 14.56
N ILE A 4 8.98 3.19 13.74
CA ILE A 4 9.02 2.64 12.39
C ILE A 4 9.94 3.46 11.46
N TYR A 5 10.31 4.68 11.85
CA TYR A 5 11.21 5.57 11.14
C TYR A 5 12.58 5.58 11.83
N THR A 6 13.42 4.61 11.49
CA THR A 6 14.76 4.46 12.10
C THR A 6 15.84 5.24 11.37
N THR A 7 15.67 5.48 10.08
CA THR A 7 16.71 6.05 9.20
C THR A 7 16.25 7.38 8.64
N SER A 8 17.07 8.42 8.73
CA SER A 8 16.81 9.70 8.06
C SER A 8 16.82 9.53 6.55
N LEU A 9 15.99 10.29 5.83
CA LEU A 9 16.01 10.30 4.38
C LEU A 9 17.10 11.24 3.88
N ASP A 10 17.86 10.78 2.89
CA ASP A 10 18.84 11.61 2.20
C ASP A 10 18.16 12.47 1.12
N THR A 11 18.15 13.79 1.34
CA THR A 11 17.54 14.76 0.41
C THR A 11 18.35 14.93 -0.87
N PHE A 12 19.68 14.72 -0.83
CA PHE A 12 20.54 14.79 -2.01
C PHE A 12 20.25 13.62 -2.95
N ARG A 13 20.02 12.43 -2.38
CA ARG A 13 19.60 11.23 -3.12
C ARG A 13 18.11 11.21 -3.46
N LYS A 14 17.35 12.23 -3.05
CA LYS A 14 15.89 12.34 -3.23
C LYS A 14 15.17 11.07 -2.75
N GLU A 15 15.53 10.62 -1.56
CA GLU A 15 14.95 9.40 -0.99
C GLU A 15 13.52 9.61 -0.51
N ILE A 16 12.70 8.58 -0.72
CA ILE A 16 11.33 8.47 -0.24
C ILE A 16 11.14 7.14 0.48
N ARG A 17 10.09 7.04 1.31
CA ARG A 17 9.67 5.77 1.91
C ARG A 17 8.45 5.25 1.19
N LEU A 18 8.54 4.00 0.75
CA LEU A 18 7.40 3.28 0.18
C LEU A 18 6.92 2.24 1.19
N LEU A 19 5.60 2.08 1.21
CA LEU A 19 4.92 1.06 2.00
C LEU A 19 4.59 -0.11 1.07
N GLU A 20 5.18 -1.26 1.33
CA GLU A 20 4.85 -2.51 0.65
C GLU A 20 3.77 -3.22 1.44
N LEU A 21 2.66 -3.55 0.79
CA LEU A 21 1.59 -4.34 1.40
C LEU A 21 1.87 -5.83 1.15
N LEU A 22 1.97 -6.62 2.21
CA LEU A 22 2.20 -8.06 2.08
C LEU A 22 0.93 -8.79 1.67
N PRO A 23 1.05 -9.87 0.86
CA PRO A 23 -0.08 -10.73 0.54
C PRO A 23 -0.60 -11.43 1.80
N ALA A 24 -1.87 -11.83 1.77
CA ALA A 24 -2.52 -12.61 2.81
C ALA A 24 -3.44 -13.63 2.15
N ASN A 25 -3.70 -14.75 2.82
CA ASN A 25 -4.56 -15.80 2.25
C ASN A 25 -6.05 -15.45 2.33
N SER A 26 -6.41 -14.46 3.17
CA SER A 26 -7.79 -14.03 3.38
C SER A 26 -7.91 -12.51 3.58
N LEU A 27 -9.12 -11.98 3.41
CA LEU A 27 -9.42 -10.56 3.67
C LEU A 27 -9.38 -10.23 5.17
N GLU A 28 -9.67 -11.23 6.00
CA GLU A 28 -9.76 -11.13 7.47
C GLU A 28 -8.38 -11.13 8.12
N GLU A 29 -7.37 -11.69 7.46
CA GLU A 29 -6.00 -11.70 7.96
C GLU A 29 -5.48 -10.28 8.24
N PRO A 30 -4.71 -10.10 9.33
CA PRO A 30 -4.12 -8.82 9.69
C PRO A 30 -3.36 -8.18 8.53
N ILE A 31 -3.35 -6.85 8.50
CA ILE A 31 -2.57 -6.09 7.53
C ILE A 31 -1.12 -6.11 7.98
N GLN A 32 -0.25 -6.63 7.13
CA GLN A 32 1.19 -6.59 7.32
C GLN A 32 1.83 -5.82 6.18
N CYS A 33 2.74 -4.91 6.54
CA CYS A 33 3.45 -4.07 5.59
C CYS A 33 4.95 -4.08 5.87
N ARG A 34 5.74 -3.94 4.81
CA ARG A 34 7.14 -3.55 4.90
C ARG A 34 7.27 -2.07 4.58
N LEU A 35 8.20 -1.42 5.26
CA LEU A 35 8.56 -0.02 4.99
C LEU A 35 10.01 -0.03 4.54
N TYR A 36 10.26 0.47 3.33
CA TYR A 36 11.60 0.54 2.76
C TYR A 36 11.85 1.91 2.14
N THR A 37 13.13 2.27 2.06
CA THR A 37 13.58 3.53 1.45
C THR A 37 14.03 3.24 0.02
N THR A 38 13.60 4.09 -0.92
CA THR A 38 14.07 4.08 -2.30
C THR A 38 14.30 5.51 -2.77
N GLN A 39 14.92 5.67 -3.94
CA GLN A 39 15.07 6.98 -4.58
C GLN A 39 13.81 7.31 -5.38
N LEU A 40 13.33 8.55 -5.29
CA LEU A 40 12.14 9.01 -6.01
C LEU A 40 12.27 8.87 -7.54
N LEU A 41 13.49 9.03 -8.06
CA LEU A 41 13.78 8.96 -9.50
C LEU A 41 14.09 7.54 -9.99
N MET A 42 14.03 6.54 -9.11
CA MET A 42 14.22 5.15 -9.50
C MET A 42 12.95 4.63 -10.19
N ASP A 43 13.12 3.87 -11.26
CA ASP A 43 12.02 3.25 -12.00
C ASP A 43 11.46 2.07 -11.20
N THR A 44 10.65 2.38 -10.19
CA THR A 44 9.96 1.41 -9.35
C THR A 44 8.46 1.54 -9.55
N GLU A 45 7.80 0.46 -9.95
CA GLU A 45 6.35 0.42 -10.01
C GLU A 45 5.76 0.62 -8.62
N HIS A 46 4.90 1.62 -8.49
CA HIS A 46 4.26 1.96 -7.23
C HIS A 46 2.81 2.34 -7.50
N THR A 47 1.93 1.92 -6.60
CA THR A 47 0.52 2.28 -6.67
C THR A 47 0.28 3.49 -5.78
N ALA A 48 -0.18 4.59 -6.37
CA ALA A 48 -0.67 5.72 -5.62
C ALA A 48 -1.99 5.38 -4.91
N LEU A 49 -2.08 5.69 -3.62
CA LEU A 49 -3.28 5.50 -2.83
C LEU A 49 -3.90 6.86 -2.49
N SER A 50 -5.12 7.10 -2.97
CA SER A 50 -5.95 8.23 -2.57
C SER A 50 -7.11 7.73 -1.72
N TYR A 51 -7.25 8.27 -0.51
CA TYR A 51 -8.29 7.89 0.45
C TYR A 51 -8.65 9.07 1.35
N VAL A 52 -9.85 9.03 1.92
CA VAL A 52 -10.27 9.99 2.95
C VAL A 52 -9.65 9.56 4.28
N TRP A 53 -8.98 10.47 4.99
CA TRP A 53 -8.24 10.15 6.22
C TRP A 53 -9.09 9.47 7.30
N GLY A 54 -10.32 9.94 7.49
CA GLY A 54 -11.26 9.46 8.52
C GLY A 54 -11.05 10.13 9.88
N ASP A 55 -11.62 9.55 10.93
CA ASP A 55 -11.42 10.01 12.31
C ASP A 55 -10.07 9.50 12.85
N PRO A 56 -9.11 10.39 13.21
CA PRO A 56 -7.81 9.99 13.73
C PRO A 56 -7.87 9.27 15.09
N LYS A 57 -8.98 9.40 15.84
CA LYS A 57 -9.18 8.69 17.11
C LYS A 57 -9.58 7.24 16.91
N ILE A 58 -10.13 6.90 15.74
CA ILE A 58 -10.64 5.58 15.42
C ILE A 58 -9.57 4.82 14.62
N THR A 59 -8.75 4.06 15.32
CA THR A 59 -7.62 3.32 14.75
C THR A 59 -7.78 1.81 14.89
N SER A 60 -7.03 1.07 14.09
CA SER A 60 -6.91 -0.38 14.16
C SER A 60 -5.45 -0.78 14.03
N PRO A 61 -5.02 -1.84 14.74
CA PRO A 61 -3.64 -2.27 14.71
C PRO A 61 -3.30 -2.92 13.37
N ILE A 62 -2.21 -2.48 12.78
CA ILE A 62 -1.53 -3.12 11.65
C ILE A 62 -0.09 -3.40 12.03
N THR A 63 0.59 -4.25 11.26
CA THR A 63 2.02 -4.52 11.47
C THR A 63 2.83 -3.85 10.37
N VAL A 64 3.77 -2.98 10.74
CA VAL A 64 4.70 -2.33 9.82
C VAL A 64 6.12 -2.67 10.26
N LYS A 65 6.91 -3.32 9.41
CA LYS A 65 8.29 -3.75 9.75
C LYS A 65 8.33 -4.61 11.03
N GLY A 66 7.34 -5.48 11.23
CA GLY A 66 7.19 -6.31 12.43
C GLY A 66 6.78 -5.55 13.70
N LEU A 67 6.56 -4.23 13.64
CA LEU A 67 6.15 -3.41 14.77
C LEU A 67 4.64 -3.09 14.68
N PRO A 68 3.93 -3.03 15.82
CA PRO A 68 2.54 -2.60 15.83
C PRO A 68 2.43 -1.11 15.49
N PHE A 69 1.49 -0.77 14.61
CA PHE A 69 1.19 0.60 14.19
C PHE A 69 -0.32 0.82 14.20
N GLN A 70 -0.77 1.95 14.74
CA GLN A 70 -2.19 2.31 14.77
C GLN A 70 -2.54 3.10 13.52
N ALA A 71 -3.18 2.43 12.56
CA ALA A 71 -3.67 3.06 11.34
C ALA A 71 -5.14 3.43 11.49
N THR A 72 -5.60 4.51 10.84
CA THR A 72 -7.03 4.85 10.84
C THR A 72 -7.84 3.74 10.16
N GLN A 73 -9.12 3.60 10.54
CA GLN A 73 -9.99 2.59 9.90
C GLN A 73 -10.07 2.76 8.39
N ASN A 74 -10.11 4.00 7.90
CA ASN A 74 -10.17 4.27 6.46
C ASN A 74 -8.91 3.81 5.73
N LEU A 75 -7.72 4.03 6.32
CA LEU A 75 -6.47 3.51 5.77
C LEU A 75 -6.49 1.97 5.75
N CYS A 76 -6.95 1.34 6.84
CA CYS A 76 -7.07 -0.12 6.90
C CYS A 76 -8.00 -0.67 5.81
N ALA A 77 -9.15 -0.03 5.60
CA ALA A 77 -10.10 -0.41 4.56
C ALA A 77 -9.50 -0.23 3.15
N ALA A 78 -8.81 0.88 2.91
CA ALA A 78 -8.15 1.16 1.65
C ALA A 78 -7.06 0.12 1.33
N LEU A 79 -6.21 -0.22 2.31
CA LEU A 79 -5.18 -1.25 2.16
C LEU A 79 -5.78 -2.63 1.87
N ARG A 80 -6.84 -3.04 2.59
CA ARG A 80 -7.53 -4.32 2.30
C ARG A 80 -8.08 -4.38 0.87
N ARG A 81 -8.61 -3.28 0.36
CA ARG A 81 -9.12 -3.18 -1.02
C ARG A 81 -8.01 -3.26 -2.06
N ILE A 82 -6.85 -2.68 -1.79
CA ILE A 82 -5.67 -2.84 -2.67
C ILE A 82 -5.19 -4.29 -2.64
N ARG A 83 -5.12 -4.91 -1.46
CA ARG A 83 -4.72 -6.31 -1.30
C ARG A 83 -5.61 -7.25 -2.12
N SER A 84 -6.93 -7.05 -2.09
CA SER A 84 -7.86 -7.90 -2.85
C SER A 84 -7.73 -7.73 -4.37
N LYS A 85 -7.43 -6.52 -4.86
CA LYS A 85 -7.14 -6.29 -6.29
C LYS A 85 -5.87 -7.00 -6.73
N SER A 86 -4.83 -7.00 -5.90
CA SER A 86 -3.55 -7.67 -6.21
C SER A 86 -3.64 -9.20 -6.20
N ILE A 87 -4.64 -9.78 -5.52
CA ILE A 87 -4.86 -11.24 -5.48
C ILE A 87 -5.60 -11.72 -6.75
N LEU A 88 -6.17 -10.82 -7.56
CA LEU A 88 -6.70 -11.20 -8.86
C LEU A 88 -5.51 -11.48 -9.80
N PRO A 89 -5.39 -12.68 -10.39
CA PRO A 89 -4.48 -12.86 -11.51
C PRO A 89 -4.92 -11.90 -12.63
N ASP A 90 -3.96 -11.31 -13.34
CA ASP A 90 -4.12 -10.49 -14.55
C ASP A 90 -4.76 -11.28 -15.72
N THR A 91 -5.91 -11.91 -15.51
CA THR A 91 -6.63 -12.73 -16.49
C THR A 91 -7.97 -12.14 -16.91
N LEU A 92 -8.22 -10.85 -16.65
CA LEU A 92 -9.31 -10.11 -17.28
C LEU A 92 -8.78 -9.04 -18.25
N GLY A 93 -8.28 -9.55 -19.37
CA GLY A 93 -8.64 -9.03 -20.69
C GLY A 93 -8.20 -7.61 -21.04
N ARG A 94 -6.96 -7.50 -21.56
CA ARG A 94 -6.76 -6.70 -22.78
C ARG A 94 -7.54 -7.36 -23.93
N CYS A 95 -8.84 -7.10 -24.03
CA CYS A 95 -9.60 -7.40 -25.24
C CYS A 95 -9.89 -6.08 -25.96
N ASN A 96 -9.22 -5.94 -27.09
CA ASN A 96 -9.17 -4.77 -27.96
C ASN A 96 -10.54 -4.24 -28.40
N LEU A 97 -10.58 -2.91 -28.54
CA LEU A 97 -11.51 -2.16 -29.39
C LEU A 97 -11.68 -2.81 -30.77
N HIS A 98 -12.88 -3.34 -31.04
CA HIS A 98 -13.49 -3.28 -32.36
C HIS A 98 -15.01 -3.46 -32.25
N GLN A 99 -15.75 -2.36 -32.11
CA GLN A 99 -17.14 -2.33 -32.54
C GLN A 99 -17.18 -1.69 -33.93
N PRO A 100 -17.65 -2.40 -34.98
CA PRO A 100 -18.05 -1.72 -36.20
C PRO A 100 -19.38 -1.00 -35.93
N VAL A 101 -19.38 0.30 -36.18
CA VAL A 101 -20.57 1.15 -36.20
C VAL A 101 -21.46 0.68 -37.37
N ARG A 102 -22.74 0.43 -37.10
CA ARG A 102 -23.77 0.29 -38.13
C ARG A 102 -24.72 1.47 -38.02
#